data_AF-A0A357D182-F1
#
_entry.id   AF-A0A357D182-F1
#
_cell.length_a   1.000
_cell.length_b   1.000
_cell.length_c   1.000
_cell.angle_alpha   90.00
_cell.angle_beta   90.00
_cell.angle_gamma   90.00
#
_symmetry.space_group_name_H-M   'P 1'
#
loop_
_entity.id
_entity.type
_entity.pdbx_description
1 polymer ?
#
loop_
_entity_poly.entity_id
_entity_poly.type
_entity_poly.pdbx_seq_one_letter_code
_entity_poly.pdbx_strand_id
1 'polypeptide(L)'
;FSSQNRQIEIIKLNGSIELAPILGLSDVIFDIVETGTTLRENDLSVITTVIHSSARLIANKSRYQFKSAFIDNICRELEQRI
;
A
#
# COMPACT_ATOMS: atom_id res chain seq x y z
N PHE A 1 1.73 -5.47 -13.91
CA PHE A 1 1.38 -6.13 -15.18
C PHE A 1 2.27 -5.73 -16.36
N SER A 2 2.76 -4.49 -16.46
CA SER A 2 3.74 -4.13 -17.51
C SER A 2 5.00 -5.03 -17.52
N SER A 3 5.56 -5.34 -16.36
CA SER A 3 6.68 -6.29 -16.21
C SER A 3 6.36 -7.73 -16.64
N GLN A 4 5.07 -8.07 -16.78
CA GLN A 4 4.59 -9.38 -17.25
C GLN A 4 4.13 -9.32 -18.72
N ASN A 5 4.39 -8.22 -19.42
CA ASN A 5 3.95 -7.97 -20.80
C ASN A 5 2.45 -8.21 -21.03
N ARG A 6 1.63 -7.86 -20.03
CA ARG A 6 0.17 -8.02 -20.06
C ARG A 6 -0.49 -6.66 -20.12
N GLN A 7 -1.27 -6.42 -21.17
CA GLN A 7 -2.10 -5.24 -21.31
C GLN A 7 -3.26 -5.31 -20.32
N ILE A 8 -3.56 -4.18 -19.67
CA ILE A 8 -4.65 -4.04 -18.71
C ILE A 8 -5.34 -2.70 -18.91
N GLU A 9 -6.60 -2.63 -18.49
CA GLU A 9 -7.30 -1.38 -18.26
C GLU A 9 -7.29 -1.09 -16.75
N ILE A 10 -6.95 0.14 -16.36
CA ILE A 10 -6.94 0.55 -14.96
C ILE A 10 -8.21 1.34 -14.67
N ILE A 11 -9.07 0.77 -13.83
CA ILE A 11 -10.26 1.43 -13.31
C ILE A 11 -9.92 1.98 -11.92
N LYS A 12 -9.96 3.31 -11.76
CA LYS A 12 -9.72 3.94 -10.46
C LYS A 12 -11.00 3.98 -9.65
N LEU A 13 -10.94 3.44 -8.44
CA LEU A 13 -12.01 3.47 -7.44
C LEU A 13 -11.50 4.13 -6.17
N ASN A 14 -12.37 4.87 -5.49
CA ASN A 14 -12.02 5.61 -4.27
C ASN A 14 -12.45 4.90 -2.98
N GLY A 15 -13.07 3.71 -3.09
CA GLY A 15 -13.57 2.91 -1.97
C GLY A 15 -14.40 1.73 -2.46
N SER A 16 -14.71 0.81 -1.54
CA SER A 16 -15.46 -0.42 -1.81
C SER A 16 -14.91 -1.19 -3.01
N ILE A 17 -13.59 -1.34 -3.04
CA ILE A 17 -12.86 -1.91 -4.18
C ILE A 17 -13.30 -3.36 -4.43
N GLU A 18 -13.68 -4.07 -3.36
CA GLU A 18 -14.19 -5.45 -3.36
C GLU A 18 -15.49 -5.62 -4.15
N LEU A 19 -16.26 -4.55 -4.37
CA LEU A 19 -17.48 -4.60 -5.19
C LEU A 19 -17.19 -4.71 -6.69
N ALA A 20 -16.01 -4.28 -7.16
CA ALA A 20 -15.74 -4.24 -8.60
C ALA A 20 -15.75 -5.63 -9.25
N PRO A 21 -15.14 -6.68 -8.67
CA PRO A 21 -15.32 -8.05 -9.16
C PRO A 21 -16.76 -8.56 -9.04
N ILE A 22 -17.42 -8.29 -7.91
CA ILE A 22 -18.79 -8.77 -7.63
C ILE A 22 -19.79 -8.24 -8.66
N LEU A 23 -19.63 -6.98 -9.09
CA LEU A 23 -20.48 -6.34 -10.08
C LEU A 23 -20.01 -6.57 -11.53
N GLY A 24 -18.94 -7.34 -11.74
CA GLY A 24 -18.38 -7.63 -13.07
C GLY A 24 -17.67 -6.45 -13.73
N LEU A 25 -17.25 -5.45 -12.96
CA LEU A 25 -16.51 -4.27 -13.45
C LEU A 25 -15.02 -4.57 -13.66
N SER A 26 -14.46 -5.55 -12.96
CA SER A 26 -13.04 -5.91 -13.05
C SER A 26 -12.81 -7.40 -12.79
N ASP A 27 -11.83 -8.01 -13.45
CA ASP A 27 -11.45 -9.40 -13.18
C ASP A 27 -10.71 -9.57 -11.84
N VAL A 28 -9.93 -8.56 -11.46
CA VAL A 28 -9.09 -8.56 -10.25
C VAL A 28 -8.99 -7.16 -9.68
N ILE A 29 -8.68 -7.09 -8.38
CA ILE A 29 -8.40 -5.84 -7.68
C ILE A 29 -6.95 -5.79 -7.22
N PHE A 30 -6.43 -4.57 -7.03
CA PHE A 30 -5.14 -4.31 -6.43
C PHE A 30 -5.36 -3.42 -5.21
N ASP A 31 -5.15 -3.96 -4.02
CA ASP A 31 -5.41 -3.27 -2.76
C ASP A 31 -4.39 -3.64 -1.67
N ILE A 32 -4.32 -2.83 -0.63
CA ILE A 32 -3.52 -3.07 0.57
C ILE A 32 -4.36 -3.88 1.55
N VAL A 33 -3.83 -5.05 1.94
CA VAL A 33 -4.51 -5.95 2.88
C VAL A 33 -3.57 -6.41 3.99
N GLU A 34 -4.12 -6.65 5.18
CA GLU A 34 -3.38 -7.12 6.35
C GLU A 34 -3.67 -8.61 6.62
N THR A 35 -4.79 -8.92 7.28
CA THR A 35 -5.18 -10.31 7.63
C THR A 35 -5.93 -11.03 6.52
N GLY A 36 -6.42 -10.29 5.52
CA GLY A 36 -7.23 -10.80 4.42
C GLY A 36 -8.68 -11.16 4.81
N THR A 37 -9.13 -10.83 6.02
CA THR A 37 -10.51 -11.11 6.46
C THR A 37 -11.55 -10.46 5.55
N THR A 38 -11.38 -9.17 5.22
CA THR A 38 -12.29 -8.42 4.34
C THR A 38 -12.41 -9.04 2.95
N LEU A 39 -11.31 -9.59 2.41
CA LEU A 39 -11.35 -10.29 1.13
C LEU A 39 -12.22 -11.55 1.22
N ARG A 40 -12.02 -12.36 2.26
CA ARG A 40 -12.78 -13.61 2.46
C ARG A 40 -14.28 -13.37 2.64
N GLU A 41 -14.65 -12.30 3.34
CA GLU A 41 -16.05 -11.90 3.51
C GLU A 41 -16.74 -11.53 2.19
N ASN A 42 -15.96 -11.21 1.14
CA ASN A 42 -16.41 -10.86 -0.19
C ASN A 42 -16.08 -11.95 -1.23
N ASP A 43 -15.80 -13.19 -0.80
CA ASP A 43 -15.42 -14.32 -1.64
C ASP A 43 -14.15 -14.07 -2.51
N LEU A 44 -13.27 -13.17 -2.04
CA LEU A 44 -12.01 -12.85 -2.69
C LEU A 44 -10.84 -13.58 -1.99
N SER A 45 -9.80 -13.86 -2.77
CA SER A 45 -8.57 -14.46 -2.28
C SER A 45 -7.33 -13.74 -2.82
N VAL A 46 -6.24 -13.78 -2.05
CA VAL A 46 -4.97 -13.18 -2.47
C VAL A 46 -4.33 -14.05 -3.56
N ILE A 47 -4.23 -13.51 -4.77
CA ILE A 47 -3.57 -14.18 -5.90
C ILE A 47 -2.05 -14.06 -5.79
N THR A 48 -1.56 -12.86 -5.46
CA THR A 48 -0.13 -12.58 -5.35
C THR A 48 0.11 -11.34 -4.49
N THR A 49 1.16 -11.39 -3.68
CA THR A 49 1.68 -10.21 -2.98
C THR A 49 2.66 -9.49 -3.89
N VAL A 50 2.32 -8.27 -4.29
CA VAL A 50 3.17 -7.48 -5.20
C VAL A 50 4.25 -6.72 -4.42
N ILE A 51 3.89 -6.11 -3.29
CA ILE A 51 4.78 -5.28 -2.46
C ILE A 51 4.38 -5.41 -0.99
N HIS A 52 5.37 -5.45 -0.10
CA HIS A 52 5.15 -5.24 1.34
C HIS A 52 5.19 -3.76 1.68
N SER A 53 4.14 -3.27 2.32
CA SER A 53 4.09 -1.89 2.83
C SER A 53 4.51 -1.84 4.29
N SER A 54 5.10 -0.72 4.69
CA SER A 54 5.34 -0.38 6.08
C SER A 54 5.44 1.13 6.23
N ALA A 55 5.13 1.64 7.43
CA ALA A 55 5.27 3.05 7.72
C ALA A 55 6.73 3.50 7.53
N ARG A 56 6.92 4.72 7.03
CA ARG A 56 8.22 5.35 6.83
C ARG A 56 8.19 6.76 7.39
N LEU A 57 9.23 7.13 8.13
CA LEU A 57 9.46 8.53 8.49
C LEU A 57 10.04 9.26 7.29
N ILE A 58 9.38 10.33 6.84
CA ILE A 58 9.80 11.14 5.70
C ILE A 58 10.10 12.55 6.19
N ALA A 59 11.32 13.03 5.96
CA ALA A 59 11.74 14.38 6.30
C ALA A 59 11.85 15.26 5.05
N ASN A 60 11.43 16.52 5.17
CA ASN A 60 11.66 17.50 4.12
C ASN A 60 13.17 17.77 3.97
N LYS A 61 13.69 17.68 2.74
CA LYS A 61 15.13 17.80 2.44
C LYS A 61 15.73 19.13 2.94
N SER A 62 15.07 20.25 2.66
CA SER A 62 15.55 21.58 3.06
C SER A 62 15.57 21.73 4.58
N ARG A 63 14.51 21.30 5.27
CA ARG A 63 14.49 21.33 6.74
C ARG A 63 15.51 20.39 7.35
N TYR A 64 15.75 19.23 6.74
CA TYR A 64 16.76 18.28 7.21
C TYR A 64 18.16 18.87 7.17
N GLN A 65 18.50 19.64 6.14
CA GLN A 65 19.81 20.30 6.05
C GLN A 65 20.12 21.21 7.24
N PHE A 66 19.11 21.90 7.78
CA PHE A 66 19.28 22.84 8.90
C PHE A 66 18.92 22.25 10.27
N LYS A 67 18.24 21.10 10.31
CA LYS A 67 17.72 20.48 11.54
C LYS A 67 18.02 18.98 11.63
N SER A 68 19.09 18.51 10.99
CA SER A 68 19.45 17.08 10.94
C SER A 68 19.53 16.48 12.33
N ALA A 69 20.27 17.11 13.25
CA ALA A 69 20.43 16.61 14.61
C ALA A 69 19.11 16.36 15.36
N PHE A 70 18.11 17.23 15.17
CA PHE A 70 16.78 17.06 15.77
C PHE A 70 16.00 15.94 15.11
N ILE A 71 16.04 15.85 13.77
CA ILE A 71 15.33 14.81 13.02
C ILE A 71 15.97 13.44 13.28
N ASP A 72 17.29 13.36 13.34
CA ASP A 72 18.04 12.14 13.70
C ASP A 72 17.71 11.68 15.11
N ASN A 73 17.45 12.61 16.03
CA ASN A 73 16.98 12.25 17.36
C ASN A 73 15.59 11.59 17.31
N ILE A 74 14.65 12.13 16.53
CA ILE A 74 13.34 11.50 16.33
C ILE A 74 13.51 10.12 15.71
N CYS A 75 14.39 9.96 14.71
CA CYS A 75 14.68 8.66 14.11
C CYS A 75 15.12 7.64 15.17
N ARG A 76 16.12 8.00 16.00
CA ARG A 76 16.62 7.12 17.07
C ARG A 76 15.57 6.77 18.11
N GLU A 77 14.75 7.73 18.52
CA GLU A 77 13.66 7.48 19.49
C GLU A 77 12.59 6.54 18.94
N LEU A 78 12.29 6.62 17.64
CA LEU A 78 11.34 5.72 16.99
C LEU A 78 11.94 4.31 16.82
N GLU A 79 13.22 4.21 16.45
CA GLU A 79 13.91 2.92 16.33
C GLU A 79 13.96 2.14 17.65
N GLN A 80 14.02 2.81 18.80
CA GLN A 80 14.01 2.16 20.12
C GLN A 80 12.63 1.68 20.58
N ARG A 81 11.55 2.16 19.95
CA ARG A 81 10.16 1.83 20.32
C ARG A 81 9.54 0.70 19.50
N ILE A 82 10.21 0.30 18.42
CA ILE A 82 9.80 -0.76 17.50
C ILE A 82 10.65 -1.99 17.77
#